data_AF-A0A6J0XZF8-F1
#
_entry.id   AF-A0A6J0XZF8-F1
#
_cell.length_a   1.000
_cell.length_b   1.000
_cell.length_c   1.000
_cell.angle_alpha   90.00
_cell.angle_beta   90.00
_cell.angle_gamma   90.00
#
_symmetry.space_group_name_H-M   'P 1'
#
loop_
_entity.id
_entity.type
_entity.pdbx_description
1 polymer ?
#
loop_
_entity_poly.entity_id
_entity_poly.type
_entity_poly.pdbx_seq_one_letter_code
_entity_poly.pdbx_strand_id
1 'polypeptide(L)'
;MEAEASPPVGSPPCFLWFQRPGVYEDEKGRIWVAVALQINPSHRAQGSGAPESTHEVSITVHLWQLPNQMPRPPSCLFVSGLPMKWELYPGRRYQGTDSRLWEIVDHGQVISTENLVLKRLPSGSH
;
A
#
# COMPACT_ATOMS: atom_id res chain seq x y z
N MET A 1 -24.51 11.56 -3.27
CA MET A 1 -23.79 10.74 -2.29
C MET A 1 -22.35 11.23 -2.31
N GLU A 2 -22.09 12.29 -1.57
CA GLU A 2 -20.73 12.82 -1.41
C GLU A 2 -19.99 11.90 -0.45
N ALA A 3 -18.84 11.38 -0.88
CA ALA A 3 -17.96 10.61 -0.03
C ALA A 3 -17.63 11.49 1.18
N GLU A 4 -18.00 11.07 2.39
CA GLU A 4 -17.50 11.66 3.62
C GLU A 4 -15.97 11.68 3.53
N ALA A 5 -15.42 12.86 3.26
CA ALA A 5 -13.99 13.08 3.33
C ALA A 5 -13.61 12.85 4.79
N SER A 6 -12.98 11.70 5.05
CA SER A 6 -12.43 11.38 6.35
C SER A 6 -11.58 12.56 6.84
N PRO A 7 -11.58 12.87 8.15
CA PRO A 7 -10.82 13.99 8.68
C PRO A 7 -9.38 13.92 8.17
N PRO A 8 -8.74 15.07 7.86
CA PRO A 8 -7.39 15.07 7.33
C PRO A 8 -6.48 14.45 8.38
N VAL A 9 -6.16 13.17 8.17
CA VAL A 9 -5.03 12.53 8.81
C VAL A 9 -3.79 13.30 8.34
N GLY A 10 -2.76 13.38 9.18
CA GLY A 10 -1.57 14.18 8.88
C GLY A 10 -0.87 13.73 7.58
N SER A 11 0.35 14.20 7.33
CA SER A 11 1.10 13.70 6.18
C SER A 11 1.30 12.19 6.25
N PRO A 12 1.19 11.46 5.11
CA PRO A 12 1.52 10.04 5.07
C PRO A 12 2.99 9.82 5.46
N PRO A 13 3.34 8.64 5.99
CA PRO A 13 4.70 8.36 6.44
C PRO A 13 5.70 8.55 5.29
N CYS A 14 6.87 9.13 5.54
CA CYS A 14 7.90 9.28 4.53
C CYS A 14 8.53 7.93 4.18
N PHE A 15 8.66 7.05 5.17
CA PHE A 15 9.23 5.72 4.99
C PHE A 15 8.42 4.66 5.71
N LEU A 16 8.40 3.46 5.16
CA LEU A 16 7.90 2.27 5.83
C LEU A 16 8.96 1.18 5.70
N TRP A 17 9.56 0.76 6.81
CA TRP A 17 10.54 -0.33 6.86
C TRP A 17 9.88 -1.62 7.27
N PHE A 18 10.17 -2.68 6.52
CA PHE A 18 9.77 -4.03 6.85
C PHE A 18 10.40 -4.46 8.18
N GLN A 19 9.54 -4.83 9.12
CA GLN A 19 9.95 -5.43 10.38
C GLN A 19 9.75 -6.95 10.32
N ARG A 20 8.55 -7.36 9.91
CA ARG A 20 8.11 -8.76 9.84
C ARG A 20 7.07 -8.91 8.73
N PRO A 21 6.74 -10.13 8.27
CA PRO A 21 5.69 -10.34 7.28
C PRO A 21 4.38 -9.64 7.68
N GLY A 22 3.93 -8.70 6.84
CA GLY A 22 2.74 -7.89 7.08
C GLY A 22 2.89 -6.76 8.11
N VAL A 23 4.10 -6.50 8.64
CA VAL A 23 4.35 -5.46 9.66
C VAL A 23 5.48 -4.54 9.21
N TYR A 24 5.17 -3.24 9.24
CA TYR A 24 6.04 -2.16 8.83
C TYR A 24 6.16 -1.12 9.95
N GLU A 25 7.24 -0.36 9.95
CA GLU A 25 7.48 0.73 10.89
C GLU A 25 7.81 2.01 10.12
N ASP A 26 7.28 3.16 10.56
CA ASP A 26 7.58 4.46 9.95
C ASP A 26 8.66 5.27 10.68
N GLU A 27 9.05 6.43 10.13
CA GLU A 27 10.12 7.29 10.69
C GLU A 27 9.87 7.81 12.11
N LYS A 28 8.62 7.79 12.57
CA LYS A 28 8.21 8.17 13.93
C LYS A 28 8.09 6.95 14.85
N GLY A 29 8.46 5.76 14.38
CA GLY A 29 8.34 4.51 15.13
C GLY A 29 6.89 4.01 15.26
N ARG A 30 5.94 4.49 14.45
CA ARG A 30 4.59 3.91 14.46
C ARG A 30 4.57 2.64 13.64
N ILE A 31 3.79 1.66 14.11
CA ILE A 31 3.69 0.35 13.49
C ILE A 31 2.49 0.32 12.55
N TRP A 32 2.72 -0.13 11.33
CA TRP A 32 1.72 -0.30 10.27
C TRP A 32 1.56 -1.78 9.94
N VAL A 33 0.34 -2.28 9.91
CA VAL A 33 0.05 -3.69 9.65
C VAL A 33 -0.77 -3.85 8.40
N ALA A 34 -0.30 -4.70 7.49
CA ALA A 34 -1.03 -5.07 6.29
C ALA A 34 -2.20 -5.98 6.69
N VAL A 35 -3.41 -5.44 6.63
CA VAL A 35 -4.64 -6.15 7.01
C VAL A 35 -5.32 -6.79 5.81
N ALA A 36 -5.05 -6.31 4.59
CA ALA A 36 -5.58 -6.90 3.37
C ALA A 36 -4.61 -6.72 2.19
N LEU A 37 -4.54 -7.75 1.35
CA LEU A 37 -3.87 -7.72 0.04
C LEU A 37 -4.89 -8.14 -1.02
N GLN A 38 -5.20 -7.25 -1.95
CA GLN A 38 -6.05 -7.53 -3.09
C GLN A 38 -5.19 -7.62 -4.34
N ILE A 39 -5.22 -8.78 -4.98
CA ILE A 39 -4.55 -9.01 -6.26
C ILE A 39 -5.63 -9.00 -7.33
N ASN A 40 -5.73 -7.91 -8.08
CA ASN A 40 -6.65 -7.78 -9.20
C ASN A 40 -5.91 -8.06 -10.51
N PRO A 41 -6.22 -9.14 -11.23
CA PRO A 41 -5.73 -9.32 -12.59
C PRO A 41 -6.34 -8.24 -13.48
N SER A 42 -5.50 -7.40 -14.10
CA SER A 42 -5.98 -6.47 -15.13
C SER A 42 -6.28 -7.27 -16.38
N HIS A 43 -7.53 -7.72 -16.52
CA HIS A 43 -8.04 -8.20 -17.80
C HIS A 43 -8.23 -6.97 -18.69
N ARG A 44 -7.18 -6.55 -19.42
CA ARG A 44 -7.42 -5.69 -20.58
C ARG A 44 -8.35 -6.46 -21.50
N ALA A 45 -9.55 -5.91 -21.70
CA ALA A 45 -10.54 -6.44 -22.60
C ALA A 45 -9.85 -6.74 -23.94
N GLN A 46 -10.02 -7.98 -24.36
CA GLN A 46 -9.47 -8.58 -25.56
C GLN A 46 -10.01 -7.82 -26.79
N GLY A 47 -9.33 -6.72 -27.14
CA GLY A 47 -9.61 -5.90 -28.31
C GLY A 47 -8.43 -5.97 -29.27
N SER A 48 -8.58 -6.82 -30.28
CA SER A 48 -7.83 -6.88 -31.55
C SER A 48 -6.30 -6.68 -31.52
N GLY A 49 -5.56 -7.78 -31.60
CA GLY A 49 -4.43 -7.89 -32.53
C GLY A 49 -3.02 -7.48 -32.08
N ALA A 50 -2.70 -7.49 -30.77
CA ALA A 50 -1.32 -7.27 -30.29
C ALA A 50 -0.73 -8.53 -29.62
N PRO A 51 0.55 -8.86 -29.84
CA PRO A 51 1.16 -10.09 -29.31
C PRO A 51 1.36 -10.01 -27.79
N GLU A 52 1.06 -11.11 -27.11
CA GLU A 52 1.43 -11.49 -25.74
C GLU A 52 1.48 -10.35 -24.71
N SER A 53 0.30 -9.82 -24.36
CA SER A 53 0.15 -8.82 -23.31
C SER A 53 0.67 -9.37 -21.97
N THR A 54 1.71 -8.74 -21.45
CA THR A 54 2.18 -8.89 -20.07
C THR A 54 0.96 -8.81 -19.14
N HIS A 55 0.67 -9.89 -18.41
CA HIS A 55 -0.46 -9.94 -17.49
C HIS A 55 -0.20 -8.92 -16.38
N GLU A 56 -0.81 -7.75 -16.50
CA GLU A 56 -0.57 -6.64 -15.61
C GLU A 56 -1.39 -6.86 -14.32
N VAL A 57 -0.71 -7.28 -13.26
CA VAL A 57 -1.37 -7.55 -11.99
C VAL A 57 -1.38 -6.27 -11.14
N SER A 58 -2.57 -5.72 -10.92
CA SER A 58 -2.77 -4.64 -9.95
C SER A 58 -2.79 -5.24 -8.55
N ILE A 59 -1.96 -4.69 -7.65
CA ILE A 59 -1.93 -5.12 -6.25
C ILE A 59 -2.34 -3.94 -5.40
N THR A 60 -3.34 -4.11 -4.55
CA THR A 60 -3.74 -3.11 -3.54
C THR A 60 -3.47 -3.69 -2.16
N VAL A 61 -2.76 -2.95 -1.32
CA VAL A 61 -2.50 -3.31 0.08
C VAL A 61 -3.15 -2.28 0.99
N HIS A 62 -3.79 -2.76 2.06
CA HIS A 62 -4.37 -1.93 3.11
C HIS A 62 -3.52 -2.07 4.37
N LEU A 63 -3.01 -0.94 4.86
CA LEU A 63 -2.14 -0.83 6.03
C LEU A 63 -2.88 -0.06 7.12
N TRP A 64 -2.94 -0.63 8.32
CA TRP A 64 -3.53 0.01 9.50
C TRP A 64 -2.45 0.34 10.52
N GLN A 65 -2.46 1.57 11.02
CA GLN A 65 -1.54 2.02 12.06
C GLN A 65 -1.99 1.49 13.42
N LEU A 66 -1.19 0.61 14.02
CA LEU A 66 -1.46 0.08 15.35
C LEU A 66 -1.02 1.06 16.43
N PRO A 67 -1.78 1.18 17.54
CA PRO A 67 -1.36 1.99 18.67
C PRO A 67 0.00 1.50 19.20
N ASN A 68 0.89 2.45 19.48
CA ASN A 68 2.29 2.21 19.89
C ASN A 68 2.45 1.35 21.16
N GLN A 69 1.35 1.13 21.90
CA GLN A 69 1.30 0.37 23.15
C GLN A 69 1.00 -1.13 22.93
N MET A 70 0.79 -1.62 21.71
CA MET A 70 0.46 -3.03 21.51
C MET A 70 1.72 -3.92 21.67
N PRO A 71 1.76 -4.84 22.66
CA PRO A 71 2.98 -5.58 23.03
C PRO A 71 3.56 -6.42 21.89
N ARG A 72 2.70 -6.89 20.98
CA ARG A 72 3.08 -7.59 19.75
C ARG A 72 2.05 -7.28 18.66
N PRO A 73 2.44 -6.72 17.51
CA PRO A 73 1.56 -6.69 16.36
C PRO A 73 1.25 -8.13 15.94
N PRO A 74 -0.02 -8.47 15.64
CA PRO A 74 -0.36 -9.76 15.09
C PRO A 74 0.43 -9.97 13.80
N SER A 75 0.95 -11.17 13.60
CA SER A 75 1.50 -11.58 12.30
C SER A 75 0.31 -11.74 11.35
N CYS A 76 -0.18 -10.63 10.82
CA CYS A 76 -1.27 -10.62 9.88
C CYS A 76 -0.72 -10.92 8.49
N LEU A 77 -1.00 -12.14 8.05
CA LEU A 77 -0.82 -12.62 6.67
C LEU A 77 0.65 -12.79 6.27
N PHE A 78 0.97 -13.94 5.69
CA PHE A 78 2.16 -14.08 4.85
C PHE A 78 1.91 -13.27 3.58
N VAL A 79 2.07 -11.95 3.65
CA VAL A 79 1.94 -11.07 2.49
C VAL A 79 3.24 -11.18 1.68
N SER A 80 3.32 -12.22 0.88
CA SER A 80 4.43 -12.44 -0.04
C SER A 80 4.35 -11.44 -1.19
N GLY A 81 5.50 -10.85 -1.55
CA GLY A 81 5.62 -9.95 -2.71
C GLY A 81 5.46 -8.45 -2.42
N LEU A 82 5.38 -8.03 -1.16
CA LEU A 82 5.54 -6.62 -0.79
C LEU A 82 7.02 -6.25 -0.65
N PRO A 83 7.41 -5.00 -0.93
CA PRO A 83 8.78 -4.54 -0.76
C PRO A 83 9.20 -4.52 0.71
N MET A 84 10.52 -4.56 0.92
CA MET A 84 11.13 -4.43 2.24
C MET A 84 11.13 -2.99 2.74
N LYS A 85 11.06 -2.02 1.84
CA LYS A 85 10.95 -0.60 2.18
C LYS A 85 10.06 0.09 1.16
N TRP A 86 9.18 0.95 1.65
CA TRP A 86 8.54 1.98 0.85
C TRP A 86 9.11 3.34 1.20
N GLU A 87 9.39 4.14 0.19
CA GLU A 87 9.93 5.49 0.31
C GLU A 87 9.01 6.46 -0.41
N LEU A 88 8.60 7.53 0.26
CA LEU A 88 7.67 8.50 -0.28
C LEU A 88 8.29 9.19 -1.50
N TYR A 89 7.63 9.01 -2.63
CA TYR A 89 7.97 9.57 -3.92
C TYR A 89 7.06 10.76 -4.23
N PRO A 90 7.55 11.80 -4.95
CA PRO A 90 6.72 12.93 -5.35
C PRO A 90 5.39 12.51 -6.02
N GLY A 91 4.34 13.28 -5.75
CA GLY A 91 3.01 13.03 -6.32
C GLY A 91 2.17 11.99 -5.59
N ARG A 92 2.27 11.90 -4.25
CA ARG A 92 1.51 10.96 -3.38
C ARG A 92 1.72 9.50 -3.78
N ARG A 93 2.97 9.11 -3.96
CA ARG A 93 3.37 7.74 -4.32
C ARG A 93 4.43 7.25 -3.36
N TYR A 94 4.64 5.96 -3.32
CA TYR A 94 5.78 5.32 -2.71
C TYR A 94 6.57 4.56 -3.76
N GLN A 95 7.88 4.56 -3.62
CA GLN A 95 8.77 3.67 -4.35
C GLN A 95 9.17 2.52 -3.45
N GLY A 96 8.91 1.29 -3.89
CA GLY A 96 9.36 0.08 -3.22
C GLY A 96 10.82 -0.25 -3.52
N THR A 97 11.45 -1.08 -2.70
CA THR A 97 12.78 -1.67 -2.98
C THR A 97 12.82 -2.48 -4.27
N ASP A 98 11.67 -2.95 -4.72
CA ASP A 98 11.49 -3.64 -6.00
C ASP A 98 11.40 -2.67 -7.20
N SER A 99 11.71 -1.39 -7.00
CA SER A 99 11.63 -0.30 -7.98
C SER A 99 10.23 -0.09 -8.56
N ARG A 100 9.20 -0.64 -7.92
CA ARG A 100 7.81 -0.42 -8.30
C ARG A 100 7.26 0.79 -7.58
N LEU A 101 6.45 1.55 -8.31
CA LEU A 101 5.69 2.65 -7.74
C LEU A 101 4.37 2.14 -7.17
N TRP A 102 3.99 2.72 -6.04
CA TRP A 102 2.77 2.44 -5.29
C TRP A 102 2.05 3.76 -5.07
N GLU A 103 0.90 3.94 -5.68
CA GLU A 103 0.07 5.12 -5.49
C GLU A 103 -0.66 5.05 -4.15
N ILE A 104 -0.71 6.18 -3.44
CA ILE A 104 -1.54 6.34 -2.24
C ILE A 104 -2.98 6.59 -2.72
N VAL A 105 -3.79 5.52 -2.72
CA VAL A 105 -5.19 5.59 -3.14
C VAL A 105 -6.05 6.25 -2.08
N ASP A 106 -5.78 5.89 -0.82
CA ASP A 106 -6.50 6.41 0.32
C ASP A 106 -5.56 6.54 1.50
N HIS A 107 -5.71 7.63 2.25
CA HIS A 107 -5.00 7.87 3.49
C HIS A 107 -5.95 8.64 4.40
N GLY A 108 -6.41 7.98 5.46
CA GLY A 108 -7.49 8.48 6.30
C GLY A 108 -7.45 7.88 7.69
N GLN A 109 -8.51 8.11 8.46
CA GLN A 109 -8.71 7.48 9.75
C GLN A 109 -10.04 6.72 9.74
N VAL A 110 -9.98 5.42 10.01
CA VAL A 110 -11.14 4.53 10.09
C VAL A 110 -11.29 4.09 11.54
N ILE A 111 -12.39 4.49 12.20
CA ILE A 111 -12.74 4.04 13.55
C ILE A 111 -11.56 4.25 14.53
N SER A 112 -10.95 5.46 14.51
CA SER A 112 -9.76 5.85 15.29
C SER A 112 -8.43 5.23 14.88
N THR A 113 -8.37 4.43 13.82
CA THR A 113 -7.14 3.82 13.29
C THR A 113 -6.75 4.50 11.98
N GLU A 114 -5.53 5.02 11.91
CA GLU A 114 -5.02 5.57 10.64
C GLU A 114 -4.86 4.43 9.62
N ASN A 115 -5.44 4.62 8.44
CA ASN A 115 -5.49 3.67 7.34
C ASN A 115 -4.73 4.25 6.15
N LEU A 116 -3.91 3.42 5.51
CA LEU A 116 -3.16 3.75 4.31
C LEU A 116 -3.38 2.66 3.27
N VAL A 117 -3.92 3.04 2.12
CA VAL A 117 -4.18 2.13 1.00
C VAL A 117 -3.22 2.43 -0.13
N LEU A 118 -2.39 1.45 -0.46
CA LEU A 118 -1.40 1.56 -1.51
C LEU A 118 -1.77 0.67 -2.68
N LYS A 119 -1.76 1.22 -3.89
CA LYS A 119 -1.98 0.47 -5.13
C LYS A 119 -0.72 0.47 -5.98
N ARG A 120 -0.24 -0.71 -6.31
CA ARG A 120 0.91 -0.90 -7.17
C ARG A 120 0.59 -0.45 -8.59
N LEU A 121 1.40 0.49 -9.08
CA LEU A 121 1.34 0.97 -10.46
C LEU A 121 2.05 0.00 -11.40
N PRO A 122 1.61 -0.07 -12.66
CA PRO A 122 2.30 -0.86 -13.66
C PRO A 122 3.63 -0.22 -14.04
N SER A 123 4.60 -1.07 -14.37
CA SER A 123 5.99 -0.70 -14.65
C SER A 123 6.19 0.24 -15.86
N GLY A 124 5.12 0.67 -16.54
CA GLY A 124 5.16 1.56 -17.72
C GLY A 124 4.56 2.95 -17.51
N SER A 125 4.27 3.38 -16.27
CA SER A 125 3.71 4.71 -16.01
C SER A 125 4.83 5.70 -15.70
N HIS A 126 5.38 6.34 -16.73
CA HIS A 126 6.36 7.44 -16.61
C HIS A 126 5.72 8.76 -17.04
#